data_AF-Q05S74-F1
#
_entry.id   AF-Q05S74-F1
#
_cell.length_a   1.000
_cell.length_b   1.000
_cell.length_c   1.000
_cell.angle_alpha   90.00
_cell.angle_beta   90.00
_cell.angle_gamma   90.00
#
_symmetry.space_group_name_H-M   'P 1'
#
loop_
_entity.id
_entity.type
_entity.pdbx_description
1 polymer ?
#
loop_
_entity_poly.entity_id
_entity_poly.type
_entity_poly.pdbx_seq_one_letter_code
_entity_poly.pdbx_strand_id
1 'polypeptide(L)'
;MGTLHRPAARLLSAVLLTPLLLTPALPGRVQAGNDAVGGAGSGSGPSPSSRQALETFLRQLDRAEELYRALMFEEADRVSEMTVMRINAFLESHRHLSGVDEVETVLQARTGQLRELRALLAYDRELEEQRSADRYDRLKGERERKERERREHAYRMAVERRRAAEARAARWWPLWFGRPLIIVR
;
A
#
# COMPACT_ATOMS: atom_id res chain seq x y z
N MET A 1 -17.44 28.57 25.43
CA MET A 1 -16.34 28.84 26.36
C MET A 1 -16.14 27.61 27.21
N GLY A 2 -14.97 26.96 27.15
CA GLY A 2 -14.62 25.81 28.00
C GLY A 2 -14.26 24.53 27.24
N THR A 3 -13.14 24.57 26.54
CA THR A 3 -12.43 23.43 25.92
C THR A 3 -11.60 22.64 26.94
N LEU A 4 -11.07 21.50 26.48
CA LEU A 4 -9.90 20.73 26.98
C LEU A 4 -10.20 19.70 28.08
N HIS A 5 -9.56 18.54 28.15
CA HIS A 5 -8.88 17.63 27.21
C HIS A 5 -8.59 16.40 28.10
N ARG A 6 -8.92 15.18 27.66
CA ARG A 6 -8.37 13.96 28.27
C ARG A 6 -7.18 13.50 27.43
N PRO A 7 -5.96 13.41 27.98
CA PRO A 7 -4.89 12.67 27.34
C PRO A 7 -4.97 11.21 27.78
N ALA A 8 -5.42 10.34 26.88
CA ALA A 8 -5.31 8.89 27.05
C ALA A 8 -3.93 8.43 26.56
N ALA A 9 -3.24 7.78 27.48
CA ALA A 9 -2.03 6.96 27.34
C ALA A 9 -1.67 6.49 25.92
N ARG A 10 -0.45 6.81 25.50
CA ARG A 10 0.35 5.94 24.63
C ARG A 10 1.77 5.87 25.18
N LEU A 11 2.02 4.78 25.89
CA LEU A 11 3.34 4.22 26.12
C LEU A 11 3.93 3.88 24.74
N LEU A 12 4.91 4.66 24.29
CA LEU A 12 5.76 4.27 23.18
C LEU A 12 7.05 3.69 23.75
N SER A 13 7.05 2.36 23.82
CA SER A 13 8.20 1.50 23.99
C SER A 13 9.19 1.80 22.86
N ALA A 14 10.23 2.59 23.16
CA ALA A 14 11.41 2.72 22.31
C ALA A 14 12.27 1.46 22.52
N VAL A 15 11.95 0.40 21.78
CA VAL A 15 12.81 -0.78 21.69
C VAL A 15 13.93 -0.48 20.70
N LEU A 16 15.13 -0.51 21.25
CA LEU A 16 16.45 -0.48 20.64
C LEU A 16 16.53 -1.25 19.32
N LEU A 17 17.05 -0.59 18.28
CA LEU A 17 17.60 -1.24 17.08
C LEU A 17 19.05 -0.80 16.94
N THR A 18 19.90 -1.50 17.68
CA THR A 18 21.35 -1.54 17.51
C THR A 18 21.69 -2.16 16.15
N PRO A 19 22.68 -1.63 15.40
CA PRO A 19 23.22 -2.35 14.25
C PRO A 19 24.08 -3.52 14.77
N LEU A 20 23.60 -4.74 14.54
CA LEU A 20 24.37 -5.97 14.75
C LEU A 20 25.50 -6.03 13.71
N LEU A 21 26.65 -5.43 14.05
CA LEU A 21 27.95 -5.81 13.52
C LEU A 21 28.29 -7.20 14.08
N LEU A 22 27.90 -8.26 13.38
CA LEU A 22 28.31 -9.62 13.70
C LEU A 22 29.53 -10.00 12.86
N THR A 23 30.69 -9.71 13.42
CA THR A 23 31.98 -10.34 13.08
C THR A 23 31.95 -11.83 13.44
N PRO A 24 32.25 -12.77 12.54
CA PRO A 24 32.58 -14.13 12.95
C PRO A 24 34.04 -14.20 13.43
N ALA A 25 34.21 -14.43 14.73
CA ALA A 25 35.48 -14.86 15.31
C ALA A 25 35.67 -16.36 15.05
N LEU A 26 36.77 -16.71 14.38
CA LEU A 26 37.34 -18.07 14.40
C LEU A 26 38.20 -18.25 15.66
N PRO A 27 38.20 -19.45 16.24
CA PRO A 27 39.48 -20.15 16.32
C PRO A 27 39.34 -21.64 16.01
N GLY A 28 39.98 -22.06 14.92
CA GLY A 28 40.13 -23.47 14.55
C GLY A 28 41.48 -23.67 13.88
N ARG A 29 42.50 -23.98 14.68
CA ARG A 29 43.84 -24.35 14.23
C ARG A 29 43.80 -25.80 13.72
N VAL A 30 44.00 -26.00 12.42
CA VAL A 30 44.44 -27.29 11.87
C VAL A 30 45.64 -27.02 10.98
N GLN A 31 46.76 -27.62 11.37
CA GLN A 31 48.05 -27.55 10.70
C GLN A 31 48.31 -28.90 10.04
N ALA A 32 48.43 -28.90 8.71
CA ALA A 32 49.08 -29.89 7.85
C ALA A 32 49.28 -29.15 6.51
N GLY A 33 50.46 -28.97 5.94
CA GLY A 33 51.57 -29.89 5.79
C GLY A 33 51.67 -30.25 4.31
N ASN A 34 52.78 -29.86 3.69
CA ASN A 34 53.30 -30.21 2.35
C ASN A 34 52.73 -29.54 1.08
N ASP A 35 53.60 -28.72 0.48
CA ASP A 35 54.17 -28.88 -0.86
C ASP A 35 53.28 -29.47 -1.96
N ALA A 36 52.87 -28.62 -2.91
CA ALA A 36 53.41 -28.59 -4.29
C ALA A 36 52.43 -27.89 -5.25
N VAL A 37 52.98 -26.93 -6.00
CA VAL A 37 52.80 -26.72 -7.45
C VAL A 37 51.42 -27.00 -8.05
N GLY A 38 50.76 -25.95 -8.58
CA GLY A 38 49.78 -26.16 -9.64
C GLY A 38 48.82 -25.00 -9.88
N GLY A 39 49.18 -24.11 -10.81
CA GLY A 39 48.21 -23.28 -11.54
C GLY A 39 47.74 -22.02 -10.83
N ALA A 40 48.46 -20.93 -11.01
CA ALA A 40 47.83 -19.62 -11.09
C ALA A 40 46.82 -19.68 -12.25
N GLY A 41 45.57 -20.02 -11.94
CA GLY A 41 44.45 -19.84 -12.85
C GLY A 41 44.48 -18.37 -13.25
N SER A 42 44.89 -18.12 -14.50
CA SER A 42 44.79 -16.82 -15.15
C SER A 42 43.32 -16.54 -15.40
N GLY A 43 42.54 -16.37 -14.33
CA GLY A 43 41.23 -15.77 -14.40
C GLY A 43 41.46 -14.32 -14.78
N SER A 44 41.08 -13.96 -16.00
CA SER A 44 41.10 -12.57 -16.43
C SER A 44 40.36 -11.75 -15.37
N GLY A 45 40.99 -10.70 -14.84
CA GLY A 45 40.35 -9.81 -13.89
C GLY A 45 39.17 -9.06 -14.55
N PRO A 46 38.21 -8.54 -13.77
CA PRO A 46 37.07 -7.83 -14.33
C PRO A 46 37.52 -6.61 -15.15
N SER A 47 37.04 -6.53 -16.38
CA SER A 47 37.33 -5.42 -17.29
C SER A 47 36.69 -4.10 -16.78
N PRO A 48 37.23 -2.92 -17.16
CA PRO A 48 36.60 -1.63 -16.85
C PRO A 48 35.15 -1.54 -17.34
N SER A 49 34.83 -2.14 -18.50
CA SER A 49 33.47 -2.23 -19.03
C SER A 49 32.54 -3.05 -18.14
N SER A 50 33.02 -4.14 -17.55
CA SER A 50 32.23 -4.98 -16.65
C SER A 50 31.86 -4.22 -15.36
N ARG A 51 32.77 -3.39 -14.84
CA ARG A 51 32.50 -2.53 -13.67
C ARG A 51 31.44 -1.47 -13.99
N GLN A 52 31.54 -0.81 -15.14
CA GLN A 52 30.55 0.18 -15.58
C GLN A 52 29.15 -0.44 -15.78
N ALA A 53 29.09 -1.67 -16.31
CA ALA A 53 27.83 -2.40 -16.44
C ALA A 53 27.18 -2.65 -15.07
N LEU A 54 27.96 -3.10 -14.08
CA LEU A 54 27.48 -3.32 -12.71
C LEU A 54 26.94 -2.05 -12.06
N GLU A 55 27.67 -0.93 -12.14
CA GLU A 55 27.18 0.36 -11.64
C GLU A 55 25.86 0.78 -12.31
N THR A 56 25.74 0.51 -13.61
CA THR A 56 24.53 0.82 -14.36
C THR A 56 23.35 -0.03 -13.89
N PHE A 57 23.56 -1.32 -13.60
CA PHE A 57 22.52 -2.19 -13.07
C PHE A 57 22.06 -1.73 -11.69
N LEU A 58 22.99 -1.39 -10.79
CA LEU A 58 22.64 -0.89 -9.46
C LEU A 58 21.80 0.38 -9.54
N ARG A 59 22.19 1.36 -10.38
CA ARG A 59 21.39 2.57 -10.60
C ARG A 59 20.01 2.28 -11.18
N GLN A 60 19.89 1.29 -12.07
CA GLN A 60 18.59 0.89 -12.63
C GLN A 60 17.70 0.20 -11.61
N LEU A 61 18.27 -0.62 -10.72
CA LEU A 61 17.55 -1.24 -9.60
C LEU A 61 17.10 -0.17 -8.59
N ASP A 62 17.95 0.79 -8.26
CA ASP A 62 17.59 1.92 -7.38
C ASP A 62 16.49 2.78 -7.99
N ARG A 63 16.56 3.04 -9.31
CA ARG A 63 15.48 3.72 -10.04
C ARG A 63 14.17 2.94 -9.99
N ALA A 64 14.21 1.61 -10.11
CA ALA A 64 13.01 0.79 -9.98
C ALA A 64 12.42 0.89 -8.56
N GLU A 65 13.26 0.92 -7.53
CA GLU A 65 12.83 1.13 -6.14
C GLU A 65 12.13 2.49 -5.96
N GLU A 66 12.69 3.56 -6.52
CA GLU A 66 12.07 4.89 -6.49
C GLU A 66 10.71 4.91 -7.19
N LEU A 67 10.58 4.23 -8.34
CA LEU A 67 9.31 4.13 -9.06
C LEU A 67 8.25 3.35 -8.28
N TYR A 68 8.63 2.26 -7.59
CA TYR A 68 7.71 1.56 -6.70
C TYR A 68 7.25 2.45 -5.54
N ARG A 69 8.18 3.20 -4.91
CA ARG A 69 7.83 4.18 -3.87
C ARG A 69 6.91 5.28 -4.36
N ALA A 70 7.04 5.68 -5.63
CA ALA A 70 6.14 6.62 -6.30
C ALA A 70 4.82 5.99 -6.77
N LEU A 71 4.55 4.72 -6.43
CA LEU A 71 3.36 3.95 -6.83
C LEU A 71 3.21 3.78 -8.36
N MET A 72 4.30 3.95 -9.13
CA MET A 72 4.33 3.76 -10.58
C MET A 72 4.66 2.31 -10.96
N PHE A 73 3.81 1.37 -10.54
CA PHE A 73 4.06 -0.07 -10.63
C PHE A 73 4.39 -0.56 -12.05
N GLU A 74 3.64 -0.14 -13.07
CA GLU A 74 3.87 -0.63 -14.44
C GLU A 74 5.22 -0.19 -15.03
N GLU A 75 5.67 1.02 -14.68
CA GLU A 75 6.96 1.53 -15.13
C GLU A 75 8.09 0.89 -14.31
N ALA A 76 7.89 0.71 -13.01
CA ALA A 76 8.82 0.00 -12.13
C ALA A 76 9.01 -1.46 -12.57
N ASP A 77 7.92 -2.17 -12.89
CA ASP A 77 7.93 -3.54 -13.41
C ASP A 77 8.76 -3.58 -14.71
N ARG A 78 8.47 -2.71 -15.68
CA ARG A 78 9.21 -2.63 -16.96
C ARG A 78 10.72 -2.39 -16.76
N VAL A 79 11.10 -1.44 -15.91
CA VAL A 79 12.52 -1.16 -15.63
C VAL A 79 13.16 -2.33 -14.92
N SER A 80 12.50 -2.92 -13.93
CA SER A 80 13.04 -4.03 -13.14
C SER A 80 13.24 -5.30 -13.99
N GLU A 81 12.27 -5.68 -14.81
CA GLU A 81 12.35 -6.87 -15.67
C GLU A 81 13.44 -6.72 -16.73
N MET A 82 13.52 -5.56 -17.39
CA MET A 82 14.59 -5.28 -18.34
C MET A 82 15.97 -5.33 -17.68
N THR A 83 16.09 -4.83 -16.45
CA THR A 83 17.35 -4.83 -15.70
C THR A 83 17.75 -6.25 -15.29
N VAL A 84 16.80 -7.06 -14.81
CA VAL A 84 17.01 -8.48 -14.48
C VAL A 84 17.47 -9.27 -15.73
N MET A 85 16.83 -9.04 -16.87
CA MET A 85 17.24 -9.68 -18.13
C MET A 85 18.69 -9.32 -18.51
N ARG A 86 19.07 -8.04 -18.39
CA ARG A 86 20.44 -7.57 -18.66
C ARG A 86 21.46 -8.14 -17.68
N ILE A 87 21.10 -8.24 -16.41
CA ILE A 87 21.92 -8.90 -15.38
C ILE A 87 22.16 -10.36 -15.75
N ASN A 88 21.12 -11.11 -16.11
CA ASN A 88 21.27 -12.53 -16.47
C ASN A 88 22.16 -12.71 -17.70
N ALA A 89 22.01 -11.88 -18.73
CA ALA A 89 22.87 -11.90 -19.91
C ALA A 89 24.33 -11.54 -19.58
N PHE A 90 24.54 -10.59 -18.67
CA PHE A 90 25.86 -10.21 -18.19
C PHE A 90 26.52 -11.36 -17.42
N LEU A 91 25.81 -11.99 -16.47
CA LEU A 91 26.32 -13.11 -15.69
C LEU A 91 26.70 -14.29 -16.58
N GLU A 92 25.84 -14.65 -17.55
CA GLU A 92 26.10 -15.75 -18.49
C GLU A 92 27.37 -15.51 -19.32
N SER A 93 27.54 -14.31 -19.86
CA SER A 93 28.71 -13.96 -20.67
C SER A 93 30.00 -13.87 -19.86
N HIS A 94 29.91 -13.63 -18.54
CA HIS A 94 31.06 -13.41 -17.67
C HIS A 94 31.34 -14.58 -16.71
N ARG A 95 30.66 -15.72 -16.84
CA ARG A 95 30.82 -16.93 -15.98
C ARG A 95 32.26 -17.41 -15.76
N HIS A 96 33.17 -17.09 -16.68
CA HIS A 96 34.57 -17.48 -16.61
C HIS A 96 35.45 -16.55 -15.75
N LEU A 97 34.92 -15.41 -15.30
CA LEU A 97 35.64 -14.48 -14.46
C LEU A 97 35.55 -14.89 -12.98
N SER A 98 36.67 -14.76 -12.28
CA SER A 98 36.69 -14.94 -10.82
C SER A 98 35.87 -13.84 -10.13
N GLY A 99 35.06 -14.22 -9.14
CA GLY A 99 34.23 -13.28 -8.39
C GLY A 99 32.79 -13.11 -8.90
N VAL A 100 32.40 -13.80 -9.98
CA VAL A 100 31.07 -13.63 -10.60
C VAL A 100 29.96 -14.26 -9.77
N ASP A 101 30.23 -15.35 -9.06
CA ASP A 101 29.25 -16.00 -8.18
C ASP A 101 28.87 -15.09 -7.00
N GLU A 102 29.85 -14.36 -6.44
CA GLU A 102 29.61 -13.36 -5.39
C GLU A 102 28.79 -12.17 -5.92
N VAL A 103 29.09 -11.71 -7.14
CA VAL A 103 28.33 -10.64 -7.80
C VAL A 103 26.91 -11.10 -8.12
N GLU A 104 26.73 -12.32 -8.61
CA GLU A 104 25.43 -12.93 -8.83
C GLU A 104 24.63 -12.96 -7.54
N THR A 105 25.24 -13.40 -6.43
CA THR A 105 24.59 -13.45 -5.12
C THR A 105 24.09 -12.06 -4.69
N VAL A 106 24.89 -11.02 -4.86
CA VAL A 106 24.51 -9.63 -4.52
C VAL A 106 23.36 -9.14 -5.41
N LEU A 107 23.42 -9.37 -6.71
CA LEU A 107 22.39 -8.95 -7.65
C LEU A 107 21.08 -9.72 -7.45
N GLN A 108 21.14 -11.01 -7.15
CA GLN A 108 20.00 -11.83 -6.78
C GLN A 108 19.36 -11.34 -5.47
N ALA A 109 20.17 -11.03 -4.46
CA ALA A 109 19.66 -10.46 -3.21
C ALA A 109 18.95 -9.12 -3.44
N ARG A 110 19.53 -8.24 -4.26
CA ARG A 110 18.93 -6.92 -4.57
C ARG A 110 17.64 -7.02 -5.36
N THR A 111 17.58 -7.92 -6.34
CA THR A 111 16.35 -8.19 -7.11
C THR A 111 15.28 -8.86 -6.24
N GLY A 112 15.67 -9.70 -5.27
CA GLY A 112 14.80 -10.25 -4.24
C GLY A 112 14.15 -9.15 -3.38
N GLN A 113 14.95 -8.24 -2.83
CA GLN A 113 14.46 -7.09 -2.07
C GLN A 113 13.44 -6.24 -2.84
N LEU A 114 13.69 -6.00 -4.14
CA LEU A 114 12.76 -5.28 -5.00
C LEU A 114 11.42 -6.00 -5.17
N ARG A 115 11.43 -7.32 -5.32
CA ARG A 115 10.20 -8.14 -5.42
C ARG A 115 9.39 -8.11 -4.13
N GLU A 116 10.06 -8.17 -2.98
CA GLU A 116 9.42 -8.06 -1.67
C GLU A 116 8.78 -6.68 -1.49
N LEU A 117 9.51 -5.60 -1.83
CA LEU A 117 8.98 -4.24 -1.77
C LEU A 117 7.74 -4.08 -2.65
N ARG A 118 7.79 -4.59 -3.89
CA ARG A 118 6.64 -4.59 -4.80
C ARG A 118 5.43 -5.29 -4.18
N ALA A 119 5.63 -6.47 -3.60
CA ALA A 119 4.55 -7.25 -2.99
C ALA A 119 3.90 -6.51 -1.81
N LEU A 120 4.71 -5.90 -0.94
CA LEU A 120 4.22 -5.10 0.19
C LEU A 120 3.38 -3.90 -0.28
N LEU A 121 3.90 -3.12 -1.23
CA LEU A 121 3.21 -1.93 -1.72
C LEU A 121 1.93 -2.26 -2.51
N ALA A 122 1.94 -3.36 -3.27
CA ALA A 122 0.75 -3.84 -3.97
C ALA A 122 -0.35 -4.25 -2.99
N TYR A 123 0.02 -4.95 -1.92
CA TYR A 123 -0.91 -5.35 -0.86
C TYR A 123 -1.49 -4.12 -0.12
N ASP A 124 -0.65 -3.15 0.23
CA ASP A 124 -1.11 -1.92 0.90
C ASP A 124 -2.10 -1.15 0.04
N ARG A 125 -1.83 -1.05 -1.28
CA ARG A 125 -2.74 -0.44 -2.24
C ARG A 125 -4.07 -1.17 -2.31
N GLU A 126 -4.06 -2.49 -2.41
CA GLU A 126 -5.29 -3.29 -2.46
C GLU A 126 -6.13 -3.08 -1.19
N LEU A 127 -5.48 -3.07 -0.03
CA LEU A 127 -6.13 -2.83 1.25
C LEU A 127 -6.74 -1.42 1.34
N GLU A 128 -6.06 -0.41 0.79
CA GLU A 128 -6.59 0.96 0.71
C GLU A 128 -7.78 1.07 -0.24
N GLU A 129 -7.74 0.39 -1.39
CA GLU A 129 -8.85 0.32 -2.34
C GLU A 129 -10.08 -0.34 -1.70
N GLN A 130 -9.92 -1.47 -1.02
CA GLN A 130 -10.98 -2.15 -0.27
C GLN A 130 -11.58 -1.24 0.82
N ARG A 131 -10.73 -0.62 1.65
CA ARG A 131 -11.18 0.32 2.70
C ARG A 131 -11.92 1.52 2.10
N SER A 132 -11.53 1.98 0.92
CA SER A 132 -12.17 3.10 0.24
C SER A 132 -13.54 2.72 -0.30
N ALA A 133 -13.68 1.52 -0.88
CA ALA A 133 -14.95 0.97 -1.31
C ALA A 133 -15.93 0.83 -0.11
N ASP A 134 -15.47 0.25 0.99
CA ASP A 134 -16.27 0.11 2.21
C ASP A 134 -16.78 1.46 2.75
N ARG A 135 -15.91 2.48 2.77
CA ARG A 135 -16.30 3.84 3.18
C ARG A 135 -17.34 4.44 2.24
N TYR A 136 -17.17 4.25 0.94
CA TYR A 136 -18.12 4.74 -0.06
C TYR A 136 -19.49 4.10 0.13
N ASP A 137 -19.56 2.78 0.28
CA ASP A 137 -20.81 2.04 0.45
C ASP A 137 -21.54 2.43 1.73
N ARG A 138 -20.81 2.59 2.84
CA ARG A 138 -21.36 3.11 4.11
C ARG A 138 -21.96 4.51 3.92
N LEU A 139 -21.21 5.43 3.31
CA LEU A 139 -21.67 6.80 3.08
C LEU A 139 -22.88 6.84 2.14
N LYS A 140 -22.92 5.98 1.12
CA LYS A 140 -24.06 5.85 0.23
C LYS A 140 -25.31 5.38 0.98
N GLY A 141 -25.18 4.33 1.79
CA GLY A 141 -26.27 3.82 2.63
C GLY A 141 -26.81 4.87 3.61
N GLU A 142 -25.93 5.65 4.25
CA GLU A 142 -26.33 6.75 5.14
C GLU A 142 -27.08 7.86 4.40
N ARG A 143 -26.62 8.23 3.20
CA ARG A 143 -27.29 9.25 2.36
C ARG A 143 -28.70 8.81 1.97
N GLU A 144 -28.85 7.56 1.52
CA GLU A 144 -30.14 7.01 1.15
C GLU A 144 -31.10 6.93 2.34
N ARG A 145 -30.61 6.54 3.53
CA ARG A 145 -31.43 6.52 4.76
C ARG A 145 -31.92 7.90 5.13
N LYS A 146 -31.02 8.90 5.18
CA LYS A 146 -31.38 10.30 5.46
C LYS A 146 -32.38 10.85 4.45
N GLU A 147 -32.26 10.48 3.17
CA GLU A 147 -33.22 10.91 2.16
C GLU A 147 -34.60 10.28 2.35
N ARG A 148 -34.67 8.98 2.66
CA ARG A 148 -35.95 8.31 2.97
C ARG A 148 -36.61 8.93 4.19
N GLU A 149 -35.87 9.15 5.27
CA GLU A 149 -36.36 9.81 6.49
C GLU A 149 -36.91 11.22 6.20
N ARG A 150 -36.21 12.01 5.36
CA ARG A 150 -36.68 13.34 4.93
C ARG A 150 -37.99 13.27 4.14
N ARG A 151 -38.11 12.31 3.21
CA ARG A 151 -39.33 12.11 2.41
C ARG A 151 -40.50 11.70 3.29
N GLU A 152 -40.28 10.75 4.21
CA GLU A 152 -41.31 10.33 5.17
C GLU A 152 -41.74 11.46 6.09
N HIS A 153 -40.79 12.21 6.64
CA HIS A 153 -41.09 13.37 7.48
C HIS A 153 -41.89 14.43 6.72
N ALA A 154 -41.47 14.77 5.49
CA ALA A 154 -42.20 15.72 4.65
C ALA A 154 -43.64 15.25 4.36
N TYR A 155 -43.83 13.95 4.09
CA TYR A 155 -45.15 13.38 3.91
C TYR A 155 -46.02 13.48 5.18
N ARG A 156 -45.47 13.11 6.35
CA ARG A 156 -46.18 13.24 7.65
C ARG A 156 -46.62 14.68 7.89
N MET A 157 -45.73 15.65 7.69
CA MET A 157 -46.04 17.07 7.83
C MET A 157 -47.11 17.54 6.84
N ALA A 158 -47.09 17.04 5.59
CA ALA A 158 -48.11 17.38 4.60
C ALA A 158 -49.50 16.85 5.00
N VAL A 159 -49.57 15.62 5.51
CA VAL A 159 -50.81 15.02 6.03
C VAL A 159 -51.33 15.80 7.23
N GLU A 160 -50.46 16.18 8.17
CA GLU A 160 -50.85 17.00 9.33
C GLU A 160 -51.36 18.38 8.92
N ARG A 161 -50.68 19.05 7.97
CA ARG A 161 -51.12 20.33 7.42
C ARG A 161 -52.48 20.22 6.75
N ARG A 162 -52.71 19.14 5.99
CA ARG A 162 -54.00 18.84 5.37
C ARG A 162 -55.09 18.67 6.44
N ARG A 163 -54.86 17.83 7.45
CA ARG A 163 -55.82 17.64 8.56
C ARG A 163 -56.11 18.95 9.31
N ALA A 164 -55.10 19.77 9.56
CA ALA A 164 -55.27 21.07 10.19
C ALA A 164 -56.04 22.05 9.30
N ALA A 165 -55.86 22.00 7.98
CA ALA A 165 -56.65 22.79 7.04
C ALA A 165 -58.10 22.32 6.99
N GLU A 166 -58.33 21.00 6.94
CA GLU A 166 -59.67 20.38 6.99
C GLU A 166 -60.39 20.75 8.29
N ALA A 167 -59.73 20.65 9.45
CA ALA A 167 -60.29 21.06 10.74
C ALA A 167 -60.63 22.56 10.78
N ARG A 168 -59.76 23.41 10.22
CA ARG A 168 -60.03 24.86 10.11
C ARG A 168 -61.23 25.13 9.19
N ALA A 169 -61.33 24.44 8.05
CA ALA A 169 -62.45 24.58 7.12
C ALA A 169 -63.77 24.08 7.74
N ALA A 170 -63.74 22.95 8.46
CA ALA A 170 -64.90 22.37 9.14
C ALA A 170 -65.55 23.35 10.14
N ARG A 171 -64.77 24.24 10.77
CA ARG A 171 -65.32 25.29 11.66
C ARG A 171 -66.25 26.27 10.95
N TRP A 172 -66.00 26.55 9.67
CA TRP A 172 -66.79 27.48 8.87
C TRP A 172 -67.92 26.76 8.12
N TRP A 173 -67.84 25.44 7.96
CA TRP A 173 -68.80 24.64 7.19
C TRP A 173 -70.28 24.88 7.55
N PRO A 174 -70.69 24.94 8.84
CA PRO A 174 -72.10 25.16 9.19
C PRO A 174 -72.61 26.55 8.81
N LEU A 175 -71.74 27.57 8.75
CA LEU A 175 -72.10 28.93 8.36
C LEU A 175 -72.40 29.02 6.86
N TRP A 176 -71.71 28.23 6.04
CA TRP A 176 -71.88 28.24 4.59
C TRP A 176 -72.98 27.28 4.09
N PHE A 177 -73.19 26.15 4.77
CA PHE A 177 -74.06 25.07 4.25
C PHE A 177 -75.22 24.65 5.16
N GLY A 178 -75.34 25.17 6.39
CA GLY A 178 -76.47 24.89 7.30
C GLY A 178 -76.48 23.45 7.85
N ARG A 179 -76.00 23.31 9.09
CA ARG A 179 -75.77 22.07 9.89
C ARG A 179 -74.53 21.22 9.50
N PRO A 180 -73.82 20.66 10.50
CA PRO A 180 -72.55 19.94 10.29
C PRO A 180 -72.76 18.53 9.73
N LEU A 181 -71.96 18.17 8.71
CA LEU A 181 -71.74 16.79 8.29
C LEU A 181 -70.96 16.07 9.41
N ILE A 182 -71.60 15.11 10.08
CA ILE A 182 -70.92 14.17 10.98
C ILE A 182 -70.11 13.25 10.08
N ILE A 183 -68.83 13.56 9.87
CA ILE A 183 -67.89 12.63 9.25
C ILE A 183 -67.53 11.61 10.34
N VAL A 184 -68.24 10.49 10.35
CA VAL A 184 -67.90 9.33 11.18
C VAL A 184 -66.59 8.74 10.66
N ARG A 185 -65.72 8.44 11.62
CA ARG A 185 -64.29 8.11 11.46
C ARG A 185 -64.05 6.73 10.87
#